data_AF-A0AAV0Q9F6-F1
#
_entry.id   AF-A0AAV0Q9F6-F1
#
_cell.length_a   1.000
_cell.length_b   1.000
_cell.length_c   1.000
_cell.angle_alpha   90.00
_cell.angle_beta   90.00
_cell.angle_gamma   90.00
#
_symmetry.space_group_name_H-M   'P 1'
#
loop_
_entity.id
_entity.type
_entity.pdbx_description
1 polymer ?
#
loop_
_entity_poly.entity_id
_entity_poly.type
_entity_poly.pdbx_seq_one_letter_code
_entity_poly.pdbx_strand_id
1 'polypeptide(L)'
;MKTDAYKRTKKHPPADEPVLLCKKENVHGKKLFCTKTMWQHNEKEHDLTIETSLSGLGDPEMWISIDGFEVVHIMNLQWRFRGNENLTVNDVPVQIFWDVHDWLFNGTGTGQGLFVFSPGNKPSKADDNNSSPDQRQSPAEFFHVIYAWKFE
;
A
#
# COMPACT_ATOMS: atom_id res chain seq x y z
N MET A 1 5.99 -9.02 31.28
CA MET A 1 5.16 -9.42 30.10
C MET A 1 5.97 -10.12 29.00
N LYS A 2 6.89 -9.46 28.26
CA LYS A 2 7.72 -10.15 27.22
C LYS A 2 8.61 -11.26 27.81
N THR A 3 9.29 -10.99 28.92
CA THR A 3 10.16 -11.94 29.63
C THR A 3 9.43 -13.16 30.19
N ASP A 4 8.17 -13.00 30.60
CA ASP A 4 7.35 -14.09 31.15
C ASP A 4 6.88 -15.06 30.05
N ALA A 5 6.66 -14.56 28.83
CA ALA A 5 6.30 -15.38 27.68
C ALA A 5 7.44 -16.34 27.28
N TYR A 6 8.69 -15.85 27.23
CA TYR A 6 9.87 -16.68 26.93
C TYR A 6 10.11 -17.76 27.99
N LYS A 7 9.97 -17.39 29.27
CA LYS A 7 10.08 -18.35 30.39
C LYS A 7 9.02 -19.46 30.32
N ARG A 8 7.76 -19.11 30.04
CA ARG A 8 6.65 -20.08 29.93
C ARG A 8 6.79 -21.01 28.73
N THR A 9 7.26 -20.49 27.59
CA THR A 9 7.40 -21.25 26.34
C THR A 9 8.72 -22.01 26.23
N LYS A 10 9.65 -21.84 27.18
CA LYS A 10 11.03 -22.38 27.13
C LYS A 10 11.74 -21.99 25.82
N LYS A 11 11.44 -20.79 25.30
CA LYS A 11 12.07 -20.24 24.09
C LYS A 11 13.04 -19.14 24.46
N HIS A 12 14.14 -19.08 23.72
CA HIS A 12 15.09 -17.99 23.84
C HIS A 12 14.54 -16.75 23.10
N PRO A 13 14.81 -15.52 23.58
CA PRO A 13 14.59 -14.33 22.78
C PRO A 13 15.30 -14.43 21.43
N PRO A 14 14.68 -13.95 20.34
CA PRO A 14 15.33 -13.91 19.03
C PRO A 14 16.57 -12.99 19.08
N ALA A 15 17.56 -13.30 18.24
CA ALA A 15 18.78 -12.51 18.12
C ALA A 15 18.51 -11.15 17.46
N ASP A 16 17.55 -11.13 16.52
CA ASP A 16 17.15 -9.95 15.76
C ASP A 16 15.73 -9.52 16.12
N GLU A 17 15.46 -8.23 15.99
CA GLU A 17 14.11 -7.71 16.14
C GLU A 17 13.23 -8.12 14.95
N PRO A 18 11.98 -8.56 15.19
CA PRO A 18 11.08 -8.90 14.08
C PRO A 18 10.73 -7.65 13.28
N VAL A 19 10.87 -7.74 11.96
CA VAL A 19 10.54 -6.65 11.03
C VAL A 19 9.28 -6.97 10.25
N LEU A 20 8.41 -5.98 10.09
CA LEU A 20 7.16 -6.11 9.34
C LEU A 20 7.44 -6.03 7.83
N LEU A 21 7.21 -7.12 7.11
CA LEU A 21 7.43 -7.21 5.66
C LEU A 21 6.16 -6.95 4.85
N CYS A 22 5.00 -7.35 5.38
CA CYS A 22 3.74 -7.22 4.66
C CYS A 22 2.59 -7.02 5.65
N LYS A 23 1.69 -6.10 5.30
CA LYS A 23 0.39 -5.93 5.92
C LYS A 23 -0.68 -6.25 4.88
N LYS A 24 -1.61 -7.13 5.23
CA LYS A 24 -2.82 -7.40 4.44
C LYS A 24 -4.04 -6.91 5.22
N GLU A 25 -4.84 -6.06 4.61
CA GLU A 25 -5.98 -5.41 5.26
C GLU A 25 -7.25 -5.54 4.42
N ASN A 26 -8.40 -5.67 5.11
CA ASN A 26 -9.72 -5.55 4.49
C ASN A 26 -10.36 -4.25 4.97
N VAL A 27 -10.64 -3.34 4.05
CA VAL A 27 -11.35 -2.08 4.31
C VAL A 27 -12.73 -2.15 3.69
N HIS A 28 -13.70 -1.50 4.31
CA HIS A 28 -15.10 -1.54 3.86
C HIS A 28 -15.62 -0.11 3.67
N GLY A 29 -16.38 0.11 2.61
CA GLY A 29 -16.90 1.43 2.29
C GLY A 29 -17.85 1.40 1.09
N LYS A 30 -18.62 2.48 0.92
CA LYS A 30 -19.50 2.64 -0.25
C LYS A 30 -18.78 3.29 -1.43
N LYS A 31 -18.10 4.39 -1.16
CA LYS A 31 -17.33 5.17 -2.14
C LYS A 31 -15.94 5.53 -1.65
N LEU A 32 -15.75 5.64 -0.34
CA LEU A 32 -14.52 6.04 0.32
C LEU A 32 -14.02 4.90 1.21
N PHE A 33 -12.73 4.60 1.12
CA PHE A 33 -12.02 3.62 1.92
C PHE A 33 -10.81 4.29 2.54
N CYS A 34 -10.63 4.12 3.85
CA CYS A 34 -9.55 4.75 4.59
C CYS A 34 -8.71 3.69 5.29
N THR A 35 -7.39 3.87 5.27
CA THR A 35 -6.46 3.08 6.07
C THR A 35 -5.20 3.88 6.36
N LYS A 36 -4.28 3.30 7.13
CA LYS A 36 -2.95 3.82 7.37
C LYS A 36 -1.90 2.89 6.80
N THR A 37 -0.89 3.49 6.17
CA THR A 37 0.22 2.77 5.55
C THR A 37 1.55 3.34 6.01
N MET A 38 2.60 2.54 5.92
CA MET A 38 3.99 2.95 6.09
C MET A 38 4.76 2.45 4.87
N TRP A 39 5.90 3.06 4.55
CA TRP A 39 6.72 2.66 3.38
C TRP A 39 8.13 2.26 3.77
N GLN A 40 8.62 2.79 4.89
CA GLN A 40 9.87 2.38 5.51
C GLN A 40 9.67 2.09 7.00
N HIS A 41 10.54 1.26 7.53
CA HIS A 41 10.57 0.91 8.94
C HIS A 41 10.90 2.13 9.82
N ASN A 42 10.16 2.31 10.92
CA ASN A 42 10.30 3.44 11.86
C ASN A 42 10.03 4.84 11.30
N GLU A 43 9.38 4.95 10.14
CA GLU A 43 8.90 6.22 9.61
C GLU A 43 7.45 6.52 10.04
N LYS A 44 6.98 7.72 9.69
CA LYS A 44 5.63 8.23 9.96
C LYS A 44 4.58 7.37 9.24
N GLU A 45 3.48 7.04 9.92
CA GLU A 45 2.29 6.50 9.26
C GLU A 45 1.64 7.58 8.37
N HIS A 46 1.25 7.18 7.17
CA HIS A 46 0.52 8.00 6.20
C HIS A 46 -0.95 7.63 6.17
N ASP A 47 -1.81 8.63 6.10
CA ASP A 47 -3.24 8.45 5.85
C ASP A 47 -3.45 8.15 4.38
N LEU A 48 -4.03 6.99 4.08
CA LEU A 48 -4.32 6.55 2.73
C LEU A 48 -5.84 6.52 2.54
N THR A 49 -6.32 7.20 1.52
CA THR A 49 -7.72 7.16 1.12
C THR A 49 -7.87 6.75 -0.33
N ILE A 50 -8.82 5.85 -0.58
CA ILE A 50 -9.21 5.44 -1.92
C ILE A 50 -10.67 5.85 -2.08
N GLU A 51 -10.96 6.64 -3.09
CA GLU A 51 -12.31 7.12 -3.35
C GLU A 51 -12.73 6.78 -4.79
N THR A 52 -14.04 6.58 -4.97
CA THR A 52 -14.60 6.11 -6.23
C THR A 52 -15.89 6.85 -6.59
N SER A 53 -16.04 7.15 -7.87
CA SER A 53 -17.27 7.59 -8.50
C SER A 53 -17.62 6.61 -9.61
N LEU A 54 -18.29 5.51 -9.27
CA LEU A 54 -18.61 4.44 -10.24
C LEU A 54 -20.04 4.50 -10.79
N SER A 55 -20.86 5.40 -10.27
CA SER A 55 -22.29 5.48 -10.60
C SER A 55 -22.69 6.94 -10.82
N GLY A 56 -23.42 7.21 -11.90
CA GLY A 56 -23.85 8.56 -12.26
C GLY A 56 -23.95 8.74 -13.77
N LEU A 57 -24.05 9.99 -14.21
CA LEU A 57 -24.08 10.38 -15.62
C LEU A 57 -22.69 10.38 -16.29
N GLY A 58 -21.62 10.41 -15.49
CA GLY A 58 -20.24 10.41 -15.97
C GLY A 58 -19.65 9.00 -16.08
N ASP A 59 -18.50 8.92 -16.75
CA ASP A 59 -17.69 7.69 -16.78
C ASP A 59 -17.22 7.33 -15.36
N PRO A 60 -17.07 6.03 -15.03
CA PRO A 60 -16.50 5.61 -13.76
C PRO A 60 -15.09 6.13 -13.53
N GLU A 61 -14.81 6.61 -12.32
CA GLU A 61 -13.49 7.13 -11.92
C GLU A 61 -13.11 6.66 -10.52
N MET A 62 -11.81 6.67 -10.23
CA MET A 62 -11.30 6.54 -8.85
C MET A 62 -10.07 7.42 -8.64
N TRP A 63 -9.79 7.77 -7.39
CA TRP A 63 -8.57 8.43 -7.00
C TRP A 63 -8.02 7.87 -5.70
N ILE A 64 -6.70 8.01 -5.56
CA ILE A 64 -5.93 7.60 -4.40
C ILE A 64 -5.28 8.86 -3.85
N SER A 65 -5.47 9.10 -2.56
CA SER A 65 -4.87 10.23 -1.85
C SER A 65 -4.03 9.76 -0.68
N ILE A 66 -2.89 10.44 -0.48
CA ILE A 66 -1.96 10.18 0.61
C ILE A 66 -1.81 11.49 1.41
N ASP A 67 -2.03 11.41 2.72
CA ASP A 67 -2.04 12.56 3.63
C ASP A 67 -2.96 13.71 3.15
N GLY A 68 -4.06 13.36 2.48
CA GLY A 68 -5.05 14.30 1.94
C GLY A 68 -4.71 14.86 0.56
N PHE A 69 -3.56 14.53 -0.02
CA PHE A 69 -3.18 14.95 -1.38
C PHE A 69 -3.54 13.86 -2.38
N GLU A 70 -4.28 14.21 -3.43
CA GLU A 70 -4.56 13.31 -4.54
C GLU A 70 -3.26 13.03 -5.31
N VAL A 71 -2.85 11.76 -5.30
CA VAL A 71 -1.59 11.31 -5.92
C VAL A 71 -1.81 10.52 -7.21
N VAL A 72 -2.98 9.89 -7.35
CA VAL A 72 -3.39 9.20 -8.58
C VAL A 72 -4.87 9.47 -8.82
N HIS A 73 -5.23 9.89 -10.03
CA HIS A 73 -6.61 9.99 -10.50
C HIS A 73 -6.77 9.22 -11.81
N ILE A 74 -7.68 8.25 -11.81
CA ILE A 74 -7.93 7.37 -12.95
C ILE A 74 -9.32 7.69 -13.49
N MET A 75 -9.34 8.41 -14.61
CA MET A 75 -10.53 8.65 -15.42
C MET A 75 -10.83 7.44 -16.32
N ASN A 76 -12.10 7.31 -16.73
CA ASN A 76 -12.58 6.24 -17.61
C ASN A 76 -12.14 4.84 -17.13
N LEU A 77 -12.36 4.57 -15.84
CA LEU A 77 -11.89 3.39 -15.12
C LEU A 77 -12.35 2.07 -15.77
N GLN A 78 -13.44 2.06 -16.53
CA GLN A 78 -13.89 0.91 -17.32
C GLN A 78 -12.85 0.42 -18.35
N TRP A 79 -11.88 1.26 -18.73
CA TRP A 79 -10.77 0.89 -19.60
C TRP A 79 -9.46 0.69 -18.84
N ARG A 80 -9.39 1.15 -17.59
CA ARG A 80 -8.17 1.19 -16.75
C ARG A 80 -8.36 0.52 -15.39
N PHE A 81 -9.27 -0.45 -15.31
CA PHE A 81 -9.63 -1.13 -14.07
C PHE A 81 -8.53 -2.05 -13.54
N ARG A 82 -7.47 -2.30 -14.31
CA ARG A 82 -6.21 -2.90 -13.85
C ARG A 82 -5.06 -2.03 -14.31
N GLY A 83 -4.14 -1.70 -13.41
CA GLY A 83 -3.02 -0.83 -13.74
C GLY A 83 -2.07 -0.62 -12.58
N ASN A 84 -1.10 0.26 -12.81
CA ASN A 84 -0.10 0.63 -11.84
C ASN A 84 0.40 2.07 -12.05
N GLU A 85 0.95 2.67 -10.99
CA GLU A 85 1.56 4.00 -11.01
C GLU A 85 2.84 3.98 -10.16
N ASN A 86 3.86 4.73 -10.57
CA ASN A 86 5.08 4.93 -9.79
C ASN A 86 5.15 6.39 -9.37
N LEU A 87 5.32 6.64 -8.08
CA LEU A 87 5.39 8.00 -7.56
C LEU A 87 6.38 8.10 -6.41
N THR A 88 6.58 9.30 -5.89
CA THR A 88 7.44 9.55 -4.73
C THR A 88 6.63 10.28 -3.66
N VAL A 89 6.59 9.72 -2.46
CA VAL A 89 5.95 10.32 -1.27
C VAL A 89 7.05 10.67 -0.28
N ASN A 90 7.25 11.97 0.01
CA ASN A 90 8.31 12.42 0.93
C ASN A 90 9.70 11.83 0.62
N ASP A 91 10.13 11.92 -0.64
CA ASP A 91 11.39 11.34 -1.15
C ASP A 91 11.50 9.80 -1.09
N VAL A 92 10.41 9.12 -0.74
CA VAL A 92 10.31 7.65 -0.76
C VAL A 92 9.61 7.20 -2.05
N PRO A 93 10.29 6.44 -2.92
CA PRO A 93 9.66 5.88 -4.11
C PRO A 93 8.61 4.83 -3.69
N VAL A 94 7.44 4.91 -4.30
CA VAL A 94 6.31 4.01 -4.04
C VAL A 94 5.72 3.57 -5.38
N GLN A 95 5.48 2.28 -5.51
CA GLN A 95 4.73 1.70 -6.61
C GLN A 95 3.35 1.27 -6.13
N ILE A 96 2.34 1.64 -6.90
CA ILE A 96 0.93 1.35 -6.62
C ILE A 96 0.41 0.46 -7.74
N PHE A 97 -0.28 -0.61 -7.39
CA PHE A 97 -1.01 -1.46 -8.32
C PHE A 97 -2.48 -1.52 -7.92
N TRP A 98 -3.36 -1.66 -8.90
CA TRP A 98 -4.78 -1.84 -8.66
C TRP A 98 -5.41 -2.89 -9.58
N ASP A 99 -6.39 -3.61 -9.04
CA ASP A 99 -7.39 -4.38 -9.78
C ASP A 99 -8.76 -4.11 -9.16
N VAL A 100 -9.60 -3.38 -9.88
CA VAL A 100 -10.94 -2.97 -9.45
C VAL A 100 -12.01 -3.52 -10.37
N HIS A 101 -11.72 -4.60 -11.09
CA HIS A 101 -12.67 -5.25 -11.99
C HIS A 101 -14.00 -5.58 -11.30
N ASP A 102 -13.94 -6.16 -10.09
CA ASP A 102 -15.15 -6.58 -9.38
C ASP A 102 -15.99 -5.38 -8.90
N TRP A 103 -15.41 -4.19 -8.78
CA TRP A 103 -16.20 -2.99 -8.47
C TRP A 103 -17.07 -2.52 -9.63
N LEU A 104 -16.67 -2.81 -10.87
CA LEU A 104 -17.32 -2.31 -12.08
C LEU A 104 -18.25 -3.34 -12.72
N PHE A 105 -17.85 -4.62 -12.68
CA PHE A 105 -18.48 -5.67 -13.48
C PHE A 105 -19.14 -6.76 -12.64
N ASN A 106 -19.06 -6.69 -11.30
CA ASN A 106 -19.76 -7.65 -10.44
C ASN A 106 -21.18 -7.16 -10.12
N GLY A 107 -22.19 -7.84 -10.68
CA GLY A 107 -23.60 -7.46 -10.53
C GLY A 107 -24.24 -7.76 -9.17
N THR A 108 -23.51 -8.36 -8.22
CA THR A 108 -24.04 -8.75 -6.90
C THR A 108 -23.85 -7.69 -5.80
N GLY A 109 -23.22 -6.55 -6.11
CA GLY A 109 -22.96 -5.48 -5.13
C GLY A 109 -21.89 -5.80 -4.07
N THR A 110 -21.29 -6.99 -4.11
CA THR A 110 -20.33 -7.49 -3.11
C THR A 110 -18.88 -7.61 -3.63
N GLY A 111 -18.53 -6.81 -4.64
CA GLY A 111 -17.19 -6.82 -5.25
C GLY A 111 -16.11 -6.16 -4.40
N GLN A 112 -14.87 -6.61 -4.57
CA GLN A 112 -13.68 -6.06 -3.92
C GLN A 112 -12.74 -5.38 -4.92
N GLY A 113 -12.04 -4.35 -4.47
CA GLY A 113 -10.92 -3.73 -5.19
C GLY A 113 -9.63 -4.16 -4.50
N LEU A 114 -8.67 -4.63 -5.28
CA LEU A 114 -7.33 -4.96 -4.79
C LEU A 114 -6.40 -3.79 -5.04
N PHE A 115 -5.68 -3.37 -4.00
CA PHE A 115 -4.62 -2.39 -4.09
C PHE A 115 -3.36 -2.95 -3.47
N VAL A 116 -2.23 -2.81 -4.17
CA VAL A 116 -0.92 -3.20 -3.66
C VAL A 116 -0.02 -1.99 -3.69
N PHE A 117 0.58 -1.75 -2.55
CA PHE A 117 1.41 -0.61 -2.25
C PHE A 117 2.77 -1.16 -1.86
N SER A 118 3.76 -0.97 -2.72
CA SER A 118 5.11 -1.53 -2.58
C SER A 118 6.17 -0.44 -2.61
N PRO A 119 7.30 -0.63 -1.92
CA PRO A 119 8.44 0.27 -2.05
C PRO A 119 8.93 0.26 -3.51
N GLY A 120 9.22 1.45 -4.04
CA GLY A 120 9.80 1.58 -5.37
C GLY A 120 11.32 1.45 -5.33
N ASN A 121 11.93 1.12 -6.47
CA ASN A 121 13.38 1.12 -6.60
C ASN A 121 13.90 2.56 -6.52
N LYS A 122 14.86 2.85 -5.64
CA LYS A 122 15.62 4.10 -5.73
C LYS A 122 16.40 4.08 -7.05
N PRO A 123 16.36 5.15 -7.88
CA PRO A 123 17.22 5.21 -9.06
C PRO A 123 18.66 5.11 -8.57
N SER A 124 19.39 4.07 -8.99
CA SER A 124 20.81 3.96 -8.72
C SER A 124 21.49 5.16 -9.39
N LYS A 125 22.13 6.02 -8.59
CA LYS A 125 23.04 7.03 -9.15
C LYS A 125 24.08 6.25 -9.96
N ALA A 126 24.13 6.51 -11.26
CA ALA A 126 25.13 5.91 -12.14
C ALA A 126 26.54 6.27 -11.60
N ASP A 127 27.30 5.22 -11.30
CA ASP A 127 28.75 5.14 -11.09
C ASP A 127 29.51 6.43 -10.77
N ASP A 128 29.64 6.74 -9.47
CA ASP A 128 30.87 7.35 -8.96
C ASP A 128 31.63 6.25 -8.19
N ASN A 129 32.63 5.69 -8.87
CA ASN A 129 33.63 4.82 -8.27
C ASN A 129 34.30 5.56 -7.11
N ASN A 130 34.04 5.11 -5.87
CA ASN A 130 34.97 4.96 -4.75
C ASN A 130 34.33 5.34 -3.40
N SER A 131 33.73 4.36 -2.69
CA SER A 131 33.84 4.25 -1.22
C SER A 131 33.06 3.04 -0.68
N SER A 132 33.80 2.18 0.05
CA SER A 132 33.45 1.26 1.15
C SER A 132 32.08 0.54 1.19
N PRO A 133 32.04 -0.77 1.56
CA PRO A 133 30.79 -1.47 1.81
C PRO A 133 30.24 -1.06 3.18
N ASP A 134 29.61 0.11 3.25
CA ASP A 134 28.76 0.46 4.38
C ASP A 134 27.51 -0.43 4.28
N GLN A 135 27.48 -1.53 5.05
CA GLN A 135 26.29 -2.34 5.29
C GLN A 135 25.24 -1.51 6.03
N ARG A 136 24.69 -0.47 5.40
CA ARG A 136 23.39 0.03 5.82
C ARG A 136 22.40 -1.02 5.37
N GLN A 137 21.87 -1.76 6.34
CA GLN A 137 20.68 -2.59 6.15
C GLN A 137 19.71 -1.78 5.28
N SER A 138 19.46 -2.26 4.05
CA SER A 138 18.37 -1.71 3.24
C SER A 138 17.13 -1.71 4.15
N PRO A 139 16.44 -0.57 4.34
CA PRO A 139 15.25 -0.56 5.17
C PRO A 139 14.34 -1.67 4.67
N ALA A 140 13.86 -2.52 5.58
CA ALA A 140 13.04 -3.65 5.19
C ALA A 140 11.86 -3.14 4.36
N GLU A 141 11.76 -3.68 3.14
CA GLU A 141 10.73 -3.30 2.21
C GLU A 141 9.37 -3.80 2.74
N PHE A 142 8.47 -2.85 2.98
CA PHE A 142 7.15 -3.12 3.52
C PHE A 142 6.09 -3.04 2.43
N PHE A 143 5.33 -4.11 2.25
CA PHE A 143 4.21 -4.19 1.32
C PHE A 143 2.88 -3.99 2.05
N HIS A 144 1.98 -3.21 1.48
CA HIS A 144 0.61 -3.10 1.97
C HIS A 144 -0.38 -3.58 0.90
N VAL A 145 -1.08 -4.66 1.21
CA VAL A 145 -2.12 -5.25 0.35
C VAL A 145 -3.48 -4.93 0.94
N ILE A 146 -4.31 -4.22 0.20
CA ILE A 146 -5.62 -3.77 0.65
C ILE A 146 -6.70 -4.41 -0.22
N TYR A 147 -7.66 -5.05 0.44
CA TYR A 147 -8.90 -5.52 -0.15
C TYR A 147 -10.01 -4.56 0.27
N ALA A 148 -10.49 -3.76 -0.68
CA ALA A 148 -11.48 -2.73 -0.44
C ALA A 148 -12.86 -3.24 -0.87
N TRP A 149 -13.65 -3.64 0.12
CA TRP A 149 -14.95 -4.29 -0.04
C TRP A 149 -16.09 -3.28 -0.10
N LYS A 150 -16.83 -3.29 -1.22
CA LYS A 150 -18.05 -2.50 -1.34
C LYS A 150 -19.22 -3.21 -0.68
N PHE A 151 -20.06 -2.42 -0.01
CA PHE A 151 -21.38 -2.85 0.45
C PHE A 151 -22.41 -1.82 -0.01
N GLU A 152 -23.65 -2.27 -0.24
CA GLU A 152 -24.76 -1.44 -0.72
C GLU A 152 -25.35 -0.52 0.36
#